data_AF-A0A7Y6PMV8-F1
#
_entry.id   AF-A0A7Y6PMV8-F1
#
_cell.length_a   1.000
_cell.length_b   1.000
_cell.length_c   1.000
_cell.angle_alpha   90.00
_cell.angle_beta   90.00
_cell.angle_gamma   90.00
#
_symmetry.space_group_name_H-M   'P 1'
#
loop_
_entity.id
_entity.type
_entity.pdbx_description
1 polymer ?
#
loop_
_entity_poly.entity_id
_entity_poly.type
_entity_poly.pdbx_seq_one_letter_code
_entity_poly.pdbx_strand_id
1 'polypeptide(L)'
;MSERRVEGSLPGKVSFLIAAACVVTVLVAATGMKSIWDVTYYASSRDAFWYCNGIALGLTGALALAFLPRWHLPRLVRVAVLVPVMHLGALIVAVKLWAVLRADTWAYLVSVKDDNSPVPTLPDFALAIALVVVAGMLIARRRGEWAHASMMLALSTLLLVGLWLPIVCSWWSTDDVANVYANIGGGHRIYLRSMYSSYENLRLAAILPPVIAAIAFTTLVFRRRMFFSRHRARVTLWVKILFAVAMLAQVSGSDRTGLLYLEHTYIILFVVGLVIGTFVVFGATTWLDSWRAHRALARKPRVDGTIATDGDAEPIATLEITSWLRGPRLATRTFAVRTPSGDVPVTTGNVILPMPPSTLALGVGETAGVLSPGDAVTLAADRTTTGADPFRTMDAAQIAGVISRGATRYRFSDVALVVWRPAVAYLAILVAVALPGIAMLVF
;
A
#
# COMPACT_ATOMS: atom_id res chain seq x y z
N MET A 1 -18.01 28.69 -4.53
CA MET A 1 -17.69 28.29 -5.92
C MET A 1 -17.05 26.92 -5.87
N SER A 2 -17.74 25.87 -6.34
CA SER A 2 -17.13 24.55 -6.54
C SER A 2 -16.31 24.61 -7.83
N GLU A 3 -14.98 24.52 -7.75
CA GLU A 3 -14.15 24.30 -8.94
C GLU A 3 -14.72 23.10 -9.72
N ARG A 4 -15.01 23.31 -11.01
CA ARG A 4 -15.40 22.24 -11.93
C ARG A 4 -14.21 21.26 -11.98
N ARG A 5 -14.26 20.18 -11.21
CA ARG A 5 -13.22 19.13 -11.25
C ARG A 5 -13.25 18.53 -12.64
N VAL A 6 -12.15 18.66 -13.38
CA VAL A 6 -11.99 17.99 -14.67
C VAL A 6 -12.08 16.49 -14.43
N GLU A 7 -12.99 15.82 -15.13
CA GLU A 7 -13.20 14.38 -14.98
C GLU A 7 -11.87 13.61 -15.15
N GLY A 8 -11.59 12.70 -14.23
CA GLY A 8 -10.36 11.92 -14.25
C GLY A 8 -9.10 12.62 -13.71
N SER A 9 -9.20 13.85 -13.21
CA SER A 9 -8.09 14.51 -12.51
C SER A 9 -8.02 14.13 -11.02
N LEU A 10 -6.80 14.01 -10.49
CA LEU A 10 -6.58 13.85 -9.05
C LEU A 10 -6.73 15.20 -8.33
N PRO A 11 -7.25 15.23 -7.09
CA PRO A 11 -7.22 16.44 -6.28
C PRO A 11 -5.79 16.99 -6.14
N GLY A 12 -5.60 18.32 -6.25
CA GLY A 12 -4.26 18.93 -6.24
C GLY A 12 -3.39 18.53 -5.05
N LYS A 13 -3.99 18.37 -3.86
CA LYS A 13 -3.30 17.90 -2.64
C LYS A 13 -2.73 16.48 -2.79
N VAL A 14 -3.44 15.59 -3.48
CA VAL A 14 -2.99 14.22 -3.74
C VAL A 14 -1.85 14.22 -4.75
N SER A 15 -1.96 15.03 -5.80
CA SER A 15 -0.90 15.21 -6.80
C SER A 15 0.41 15.71 -6.17
N PHE A 16 0.31 16.73 -5.31
CA PHE A 16 1.46 17.25 -4.55
C PHE A 16 2.08 16.17 -3.65
N LEU A 17 1.25 15.41 -2.93
CA LEU A 17 1.70 14.33 -2.07
C LEU A 17 2.47 13.24 -2.84
N ILE A 18 1.97 12.82 -4.01
CA ILE A 18 2.67 11.84 -4.86
C ILE A 18 4.03 12.38 -5.30
N ALA A 19 4.08 13.63 -5.75
CA ALA A 19 5.33 14.27 -6.17
C ALA A 19 6.33 14.37 -5.01
N ALA A 20 5.88 14.82 -3.83
CA ALA A 20 6.70 14.88 -2.62
C ALA A 20 7.23 13.50 -2.23
N ALA A 21 6.39 12.46 -2.29
CA ALA A 21 6.82 11.10 -2.01
C ALA A 21 7.88 10.60 -3.00
N CYS A 22 7.76 10.90 -4.29
CA CYS A 22 8.79 10.57 -5.27
C CYS A 22 10.13 11.24 -4.95
N VAL A 23 10.13 12.51 -4.54
CA VAL A 23 11.35 13.21 -4.11
C VAL A 23 11.94 12.55 -2.87
N VAL A 24 11.13 12.29 -1.84
CA VAL A 24 11.56 11.62 -0.61
C VAL A 24 12.13 10.23 -0.90
N THR A 25 11.53 9.45 -1.78
CA THR A 25 12.04 8.14 -2.22
C THR A 25 13.47 8.25 -2.75
N VAL A 26 13.74 9.21 -3.65
CA VAL A 26 15.07 9.40 -4.24
C VAL A 26 16.06 9.89 -3.18
N LEU A 27 15.65 10.81 -2.31
CA LEU A 27 16.48 11.31 -1.21
C LEU A 27 16.88 10.19 -0.25
N VAL A 28 15.91 9.39 0.23
CA VAL A 28 16.17 8.25 1.12
C VAL A 28 17.13 7.26 0.49
N ALA A 29 16.96 6.97 -0.81
CA ALA A 29 17.87 6.06 -1.51
C ALA A 29 19.30 6.60 -1.57
N ALA A 30 19.47 7.90 -1.85
CA ALA A 30 20.79 8.53 -1.91
C ALA A 30 21.44 8.65 -0.53
N THR A 31 20.73 9.20 0.45
CA THR A 31 21.26 9.44 1.79
C THR A 31 21.47 8.15 2.57
N GLY A 32 20.58 7.16 2.43
CA GLY A 32 20.71 5.85 3.05
C GLY A 32 21.95 5.09 2.55
N MET A 33 22.15 5.03 1.23
CA MET A 33 23.33 4.37 0.66
C MET A 33 24.63 5.09 1.01
N LYS A 34 24.63 6.42 1.03
CA LYS A 34 25.78 7.21 1.52
C LYS A 34 26.09 6.91 2.98
N SER A 35 25.08 6.86 3.85
CA SER A 35 25.28 6.56 5.28
C SER A 35 25.92 5.18 5.49
N ILE A 36 25.50 4.19 4.70
CA ILE A 36 26.11 2.85 4.72
C ILE A 36 27.56 2.90 4.24
N TRP A 37 27.84 3.66 3.17
CA TRP A 37 29.18 3.84 2.63
C TRP A 37 30.12 4.49 3.64
N ASP A 38 29.70 5.57 4.29
CA ASP A 38 30.52 6.31 5.25
C ASP A 38 30.97 5.43 6.44
N VAL A 39 30.19 4.39 6.77
CA VAL A 39 30.53 3.41 7.82
C VAL A 39 31.44 2.27 7.32
N THR A 40 31.58 2.07 6.01
CA THR A 40 32.22 0.86 5.45
C THR A 40 33.29 1.13 4.38
N TYR A 41 33.49 2.38 3.97
CA TYR A 41 34.37 2.76 2.87
C TYR A 41 35.81 2.27 3.06
N TYR A 42 36.29 2.20 4.31
CA TYR A 42 37.65 1.75 4.63
C TYR A 42 37.91 0.29 4.26
N ALA A 43 36.85 -0.52 4.10
CA ALA A 43 36.94 -1.95 3.84
C ALA A 43 36.56 -2.34 2.41
N SER A 44 36.19 -1.39 1.54
CA SER A 44 35.70 -1.68 0.19
C SER A 44 36.55 -1.03 -0.89
N SER A 45 36.92 -1.80 -1.92
CA SER A 45 37.60 -1.30 -3.14
C SER A 45 36.63 -0.80 -4.21
N ARG A 46 35.36 -0.58 -3.86
CA ARG A 46 34.30 -0.24 -4.82
C ARG A 46 34.32 1.23 -5.19
N ASP A 47 33.76 1.52 -6.36
CA ASP A 47 33.49 2.89 -6.78
C ASP A 47 32.42 3.54 -5.88
N ALA A 48 32.83 4.60 -5.18
CA ALA A 48 31.97 5.32 -4.22
C ALA A 48 30.74 5.96 -4.89
N PHE A 49 30.90 6.44 -6.13
CA PHE A 49 29.83 7.13 -6.85
C PHE A 49 28.68 6.16 -7.15
N TRP A 50 28.97 5.00 -7.73
CA TRP A 50 27.94 4.02 -8.07
C TRP A 50 27.28 3.40 -6.84
N TYR A 51 28.03 3.18 -5.76
CA TYR A 51 27.46 2.64 -4.53
C TYR A 51 26.48 3.62 -3.89
N CYS A 52 26.89 4.89 -3.72
CA CYS A 52 26.06 5.91 -3.06
C CYS A 52 24.87 6.34 -3.92
N ASN A 53 25.04 6.44 -5.25
CA ASN A 53 24.04 7.06 -6.12
C ASN A 53 23.28 6.08 -7.02
N GLY A 54 23.78 4.86 -7.22
CA GLY A 54 23.23 3.93 -8.21
C GLY A 54 21.74 3.61 -8.02
N ILE A 55 21.31 3.36 -6.76
CA ILE A 55 19.88 3.12 -6.46
C ILE A 55 19.04 4.37 -6.72
N ALA A 56 19.50 5.54 -6.30
CA ALA A 56 18.79 6.81 -6.48
C ALA A 56 18.64 7.17 -7.98
N LEU A 57 19.70 6.97 -8.78
CA LEU A 57 19.67 7.15 -10.23
C LEU A 57 18.72 6.13 -10.89
N GLY A 58 18.78 4.86 -10.49
CA GLY A 58 17.88 3.82 -10.97
C GLY A 58 16.40 4.13 -10.67
N LEU A 59 16.09 4.57 -9.45
CA LEU A 59 14.75 5.01 -9.07
C LEU A 59 14.29 6.24 -9.85
N THR A 60 15.17 7.22 -10.05
CA THR A 60 14.88 8.40 -10.86
C THR A 60 14.54 8.02 -12.31
N GLY A 61 15.33 7.12 -12.91
CA GLY A 61 15.06 6.58 -14.24
C GLY A 61 13.75 5.79 -14.30
N ALA A 62 13.48 4.93 -13.31
CA ALA A 62 12.23 4.17 -13.22
C ALA A 62 11.00 5.07 -13.08
N LEU A 63 11.09 6.12 -12.25
CA LEU A 63 10.06 7.15 -12.12
C LEU A 63 9.83 7.86 -13.46
N ALA A 64 10.88 8.31 -14.14
CA ALA A 64 10.78 8.94 -15.46
C ALA A 64 10.11 8.02 -16.50
N LEU A 65 10.51 6.75 -16.54
CA LEU A 65 9.87 5.72 -17.39
C LEU A 65 8.39 5.53 -17.03
N ALA A 66 8.04 5.56 -15.75
CA ALA A 66 6.65 5.55 -15.29
C ALA A 66 5.89 6.86 -15.60
N PHE A 67 6.52 7.92 -16.09
CA PHE A 67 5.83 9.12 -16.58
C PHE A 67 5.61 9.13 -18.10
N LEU A 68 6.40 8.38 -18.88
CA LEU A 68 6.42 8.48 -20.35
C LEU A 68 5.21 7.91 -21.10
N PRO A 69 4.70 6.68 -20.83
CA PRO A 69 3.70 6.07 -21.71
C PRO A 69 2.37 6.86 -21.71
N ARG A 70 1.70 6.92 -22.86
CA ARG A 70 0.33 7.48 -22.98
C ARG A 70 -0.70 6.39 -22.73
N TRP A 71 -0.85 5.99 -21.46
CA TRP A 71 -1.90 5.03 -21.07
C TRP A 71 -3.21 5.75 -20.77
N HIS A 72 -4.31 4.99 -20.72
CA HIS A 72 -5.63 5.49 -20.34
C HIS A 72 -5.69 5.97 -18.86
N LEU A 73 -4.67 5.64 -18.06
CA LEU A 73 -4.54 6.10 -16.67
C LEU A 73 -3.83 7.46 -16.61
N PRO A 74 -4.27 8.38 -15.73
CA PRO A 74 -3.50 9.58 -15.43
C PRO A 74 -2.08 9.24 -14.97
N ARG A 75 -1.09 10.00 -15.45
CA ARG A 75 0.35 9.73 -15.20
C ARG A 75 0.67 9.58 -13.71
N LEU A 76 0.12 10.45 -12.86
CA LEU A 76 0.35 10.42 -11.42
C LEU A 76 -0.27 9.20 -10.73
N VAL A 77 -1.42 8.72 -11.19
CA VAL A 77 -2.03 7.48 -10.66
C VAL A 77 -1.13 6.29 -10.98
N ARG A 78 -0.61 6.22 -12.20
CA ARG A 78 0.34 5.17 -12.59
C ARG A 78 1.59 5.20 -11.72
N VAL A 79 2.18 6.38 -11.51
CA VAL A 79 3.34 6.54 -10.64
C VAL A 79 3.01 6.07 -9.23
N ALA A 80 1.88 6.52 -8.65
CA ALA A 80 1.48 6.12 -7.31
C ALA A 80 1.37 4.58 -7.16
N VAL A 81 0.82 3.89 -8.16
CA VAL A 81 0.67 2.42 -8.14
C VAL A 81 1.99 1.68 -8.40
N LEU A 82 2.89 2.24 -9.21
CA LEU A 82 4.17 1.60 -9.54
C LEU A 82 5.27 1.84 -8.50
N VAL A 83 5.25 2.95 -7.76
CA VAL A 83 6.28 3.29 -6.77
C VAL A 83 6.47 2.19 -5.70
N PRO A 84 5.43 1.57 -5.13
CA PRO A 84 5.62 0.43 -4.22
C PRO A 84 6.42 -0.74 -4.85
N VAL A 85 6.22 -1.01 -6.13
CA VAL A 85 6.98 -2.05 -6.87
C VAL A 85 8.43 -1.61 -7.07
N MET A 86 8.66 -0.33 -7.36
CA MET A 86 10.00 0.24 -7.46
C MET A 86 10.74 0.15 -6.12
N HIS A 87 10.07 0.42 -5.00
CA HIS A 87 10.65 0.26 -3.67
C HIS A 87 11.02 -1.17 -3.36
N LEU A 88 10.21 -2.16 -3.77
CA LEU A 88 10.56 -3.57 -3.63
C LEU A 88 11.85 -3.90 -4.40
N GLY A 89 11.95 -3.44 -5.66
CA GLY A 89 13.17 -3.60 -6.46
C GLY A 89 14.38 -2.95 -5.80
N ALA A 90 14.25 -1.71 -5.34
CA ALA A 90 15.31 -0.99 -4.63
C ALA A 90 15.73 -1.69 -3.33
N LEU A 91 14.78 -2.22 -2.55
CA LEU A 91 15.07 -2.96 -1.32
C LEU A 91 15.83 -4.25 -1.61
N ILE A 92 15.45 -5.00 -2.65
CA ILE A 92 16.18 -6.21 -3.08
C ILE A 92 17.62 -5.85 -3.47
N VAL A 93 17.82 -4.79 -4.25
CA VAL A 93 19.14 -4.32 -4.67
C VAL A 93 19.96 -3.86 -3.46
N ALA A 94 19.38 -3.08 -2.54
CA ALA A 94 20.04 -2.61 -1.33
C ALA A 94 20.48 -3.78 -0.44
N VAL A 95 19.62 -4.79 -0.21
CA VAL A 95 19.96 -5.99 0.55
C VAL A 95 21.11 -6.76 -0.11
N LYS A 96 21.10 -6.89 -1.44
CA LYS A 96 22.20 -7.54 -2.16
C LYS A 96 23.50 -6.76 -2.02
N LEU A 97 23.49 -5.45 -2.24
CA LEU A 97 24.67 -4.60 -2.08
C LEU A 97 25.22 -4.65 -0.66
N TRP A 98 24.35 -4.61 0.35
CA TRP A 98 24.73 -4.76 1.76
C TRP A 98 25.36 -6.12 2.03
N ALA A 99 24.81 -7.22 1.52
CA ALA A 99 25.38 -8.55 1.72
C ALA A 99 26.80 -8.65 1.18
N VAL A 100 27.08 -8.04 0.01
CA VAL A 100 28.44 -8.06 -0.54
C VAL A 100 29.39 -7.14 0.25
N LEU A 101 28.95 -5.94 0.61
CA LEU A 101 29.74 -5.00 1.41
C LEU A 101 30.06 -5.54 2.81
N ARG A 102 29.10 -6.25 3.42
CA ARG A 102 29.27 -6.94 4.69
C ARG A 102 30.35 -8.02 4.57
N ALA A 103 30.38 -8.78 3.47
CA ALA A 103 31.42 -9.77 3.24
C ALA A 103 32.82 -9.12 3.11
N ASP A 104 32.92 -7.98 2.42
CA ASP A 104 34.17 -7.21 2.30
C ASP A 104 34.64 -6.70 3.69
N THR A 105 33.72 -6.08 4.44
CA THR A 105 33.97 -5.57 5.80
C THR A 105 34.37 -6.70 6.75
N TRP A 106 33.75 -7.86 6.60
CA TRP A 106 34.04 -9.04 7.39
C TRP A 106 35.43 -9.61 7.10
N ALA A 107 35.78 -9.75 5.82
CA ALA A 107 37.09 -10.19 5.39
C ALA A 107 38.20 -9.27 5.91
N TYR A 108 37.89 -7.98 6.12
CA TYR A 108 38.80 -7.01 6.73
C TYR A 108 38.93 -7.17 8.26
N LEU A 109 37.85 -7.52 8.97
CA LEU A 109 37.82 -7.53 10.44
C LEU A 109 38.20 -8.87 11.10
N VAL A 110 38.25 -9.98 10.35
CA VAL A 110 38.82 -11.35 10.63
C VAL A 110 38.57 -12.04 12.00
N SER A 111 38.07 -11.40 13.06
CA SER A 111 38.14 -11.98 14.42
C SER A 111 36.82 -12.08 15.20
N VAL A 112 35.69 -11.57 14.70
CA VAL A 112 34.44 -11.55 15.49
C VAL A 112 33.34 -12.33 14.77
N LYS A 113 33.45 -13.67 14.73
CA LYS A 113 32.40 -14.55 14.18
C LYS A 113 31.10 -14.46 14.98
N ASP A 114 30.22 -13.55 14.58
CA ASP A 114 28.83 -13.51 15.04
C ASP A 114 27.89 -14.03 13.97
N ASP A 115 27.55 -15.33 14.06
CA ASP A 115 26.56 -15.99 13.20
C ASP A 115 25.12 -15.47 13.48
N ASN A 116 24.92 -14.61 14.49
CA ASN A 116 23.61 -14.14 14.96
C ASN A 116 23.16 -12.79 14.37
N SER A 117 23.59 -12.43 13.16
CA SER A 117 23.06 -11.21 12.54
C SER A 117 21.58 -11.40 12.18
N PRO A 118 20.68 -10.60 12.77
CA PRO A 118 19.24 -10.80 12.69
C PRO A 118 18.69 -10.12 11.44
N VAL A 119 19.26 -10.45 10.28
CA VAL A 119 18.69 -10.04 9.00
C VAL A 119 17.46 -10.92 8.79
N PRO A 120 16.26 -10.33 8.63
CA PRO A 120 15.05 -11.10 8.39
C PRO A 120 15.22 -11.98 7.16
N THR A 121 14.92 -13.27 7.30
CA THR A 121 14.99 -14.24 6.23
C THR A 121 13.71 -14.19 5.38
N LEU A 122 13.75 -14.74 4.16
CA LEU A 122 12.56 -14.84 3.31
C LEU A 122 11.39 -15.59 4.00
N PRO A 123 11.62 -16.70 4.75
CA PRO A 123 10.62 -17.31 5.61
C PRO A 123 9.97 -16.35 6.62
N ASP A 124 10.75 -15.46 7.25
CA ASP A 124 10.22 -14.49 8.22
C ASP A 124 9.25 -13.52 7.56
N PHE A 125 9.57 -13.04 6.35
CA PHE A 125 8.66 -12.22 5.55
C PHE A 125 7.38 -12.97 5.19
N ALA A 126 7.49 -14.22 4.73
CA ALA A 126 6.34 -15.03 4.36
C ALA A 126 5.42 -15.29 5.58
N LEU A 127 6.01 -15.60 6.74
CA LEU A 127 5.28 -15.79 7.99
C LEU A 127 4.58 -14.49 8.44
N ALA A 128 5.28 -13.36 8.40
CA ALA A 128 4.69 -12.07 8.79
C ALA A 128 3.53 -11.67 7.85
N ILE A 129 3.68 -11.87 6.53
CA ILE A 129 2.59 -11.65 5.57
C ILE A 129 1.41 -12.57 5.90
N ALA A 130 1.66 -13.86 6.13
CA ALA A 130 0.62 -14.82 6.49
C ALA A 130 -0.12 -14.40 7.78
N LEU A 131 0.61 -13.96 8.81
CA LEU A 131 0.02 -13.48 10.06
C LEU A 131 -0.84 -12.23 9.85
N VAL A 132 -0.39 -11.25 9.05
CA VAL A 132 -1.20 -10.06 8.71
C VAL A 132 -2.45 -10.43 7.92
N VAL A 133 -2.35 -11.40 7.00
CA VAL A 133 -3.50 -11.90 6.24
C VAL A 133 -4.50 -12.61 7.16
N VAL A 134 -4.03 -13.53 8.01
CA VAL A 134 -4.87 -14.25 8.98
C VAL A 134 -5.51 -13.28 9.97
N ALA A 135 -4.76 -12.33 10.52
CA ALA A 135 -5.31 -11.31 11.41
C ALA A 135 -6.37 -10.46 10.69
N GLY A 136 -6.14 -10.06 9.44
CA GLY A 136 -7.13 -9.35 8.63
C GLY A 136 -8.40 -10.17 8.37
N MET A 137 -8.27 -11.49 8.15
CA MET A 137 -9.40 -12.41 8.04
C MET A 137 -10.20 -12.50 9.35
N LEU A 138 -9.53 -12.57 10.50
CA LEU A 138 -10.16 -12.62 11.83
C LEU A 138 -10.83 -11.29 12.21
N ILE A 139 -10.30 -10.16 11.74
CA ILE A 139 -10.85 -8.82 11.98
C ILE A 139 -12.09 -8.56 11.11
N ALA A 140 -12.05 -9.01 9.85
CA ALA A 140 -13.12 -8.78 8.89
C ALA A 140 -14.42 -9.51 9.27
N ARG A 141 -15.55 -8.81 9.14
CA ARG A 141 -16.88 -9.37 9.49
C ARG A 141 -17.61 -9.97 8.29
N ARG A 142 -17.26 -9.56 7.07
CA ARG A 142 -17.95 -9.96 5.84
C ARG A 142 -16.97 -10.58 4.85
N ARG A 143 -17.46 -11.52 4.04
CA ARG A 143 -16.70 -12.06 2.90
C ARG A 143 -16.25 -10.89 2.00
N GLY A 144 -14.96 -10.86 1.68
CA GLY A 144 -14.33 -9.81 0.86
C GLY A 144 -13.80 -8.58 1.62
N GLU A 145 -14.04 -8.44 2.93
CA GLU A 145 -13.47 -7.31 3.72
C GLU A 145 -12.05 -7.58 4.24
N TRP A 146 -11.62 -8.84 4.25
CA TRP A 146 -10.34 -9.27 4.81
C TRP A 146 -9.15 -8.60 4.10
N ALA A 147 -9.21 -8.44 2.78
CA ALA A 147 -8.11 -7.87 2.01
C ALA A 147 -7.90 -6.39 2.35
N HIS A 148 -8.98 -5.64 2.58
CA HIS A 148 -8.92 -4.27 3.10
C HIS A 148 -8.43 -4.20 4.54
N ALA A 149 -8.88 -5.13 5.40
CA ALA A 149 -8.44 -5.19 6.79
C ALA A 149 -6.93 -5.48 6.89
N SER A 150 -6.42 -6.43 6.11
CA SER A 150 -4.98 -6.74 6.02
C SER A 150 -4.17 -5.55 5.53
N MET A 151 -4.62 -4.88 4.47
CA MET A 151 -3.96 -3.67 3.96
C MET A 151 -3.92 -2.56 5.02
N MET A 152 -5.05 -2.31 5.68
CA MET A 152 -5.15 -1.30 6.73
C MET A 152 -4.24 -1.62 7.92
N LEU A 153 -4.18 -2.91 8.32
CA LEU A 153 -3.29 -3.39 9.37
C LEU A 153 -1.83 -3.16 8.99
N ALA A 154 -1.41 -3.59 7.78
CA ALA A 154 -0.04 -3.43 7.31
C ALA A 154 0.38 -1.94 7.26
N LEU A 155 -0.46 -1.06 6.71
CA LEU A 155 -0.20 0.37 6.66
C LEU A 155 -0.12 1.01 8.05
N SER A 156 -1.02 0.61 8.96
CA SER A 156 -1.02 1.11 10.34
C SER A 156 0.23 0.65 11.08
N THR A 157 0.66 -0.60 10.88
CA THR A 157 1.92 -1.12 11.44
C THR A 157 3.11 -0.34 10.90
N LEU A 158 3.18 -0.07 9.59
CA LEU A 158 4.27 0.74 9.01
C LEU A 158 4.34 2.13 9.64
N LEU A 159 3.20 2.82 9.72
CA LEU A 159 3.14 4.15 10.30
C LEU A 159 3.58 4.15 11.76
N LEU A 160 3.01 3.24 12.57
CA LEU A 160 3.28 3.23 14.01
C LEU A 160 4.70 2.76 14.31
N VAL A 161 5.20 1.70 13.66
CA VAL A 161 6.59 1.24 13.85
C VAL A 161 7.58 2.31 13.40
N GLY A 162 7.33 2.93 12.23
CA GLY A 162 8.23 3.93 11.69
C GLY A 162 8.32 5.22 12.52
N LEU A 163 7.24 5.64 13.16
CA LEU A 163 7.26 6.79 14.08
C LEU A 163 7.71 6.41 15.49
N TRP A 164 7.50 5.18 15.92
CA TRP A 164 7.85 4.71 17.27
C TRP A 164 9.33 4.37 17.41
N LEU A 165 9.94 3.78 16.38
CA LEU A 165 11.35 3.36 16.43
C LEU A 165 12.31 4.49 16.83
N PRO A 166 12.25 5.72 16.25
CA PRO A 166 13.04 6.85 16.70
C PRO A 166 12.95 7.16 18.20
N ILE A 167 11.73 7.07 18.75
CA ILE A 167 11.44 7.39 20.14
C ILE A 167 12.11 6.35 21.04
N VAL A 168 11.93 5.07 20.73
CA VAL A 168 12.56 3.95 21.46
C VAL A 168 14.08 4.04 21.40
N CYS A 169 14.66 4.32 20.23
CA CYS A 169 16.11 4.50 20.11
C CYS A 169 16.63 5.65 20.98
N SER A 170 15.88 6.75 21.10
CA SER A 170 16.26 7.87 21.97
C SER A 170 16.24 7.49 23.45
N TRP A 171 15.24 6.74 23.91
CA TRP A 171 15.14 6.27 25.29
C TRP A 171 16.23 5.27 25.65
N TRP A 172 16.59 4.38 24.73
CA TRP A 172 17.65 3.40 24.97
C TRP A 172 19.06 4.00 24.86
N SER A 173 19.20 5.15 24.20
CA SER A 173 20.51 5.82 24.08
C SER A 173 20.97 6.51 25.37
N THR A 174 20.07 6.72 26.33
CA THR A 174 20.39 7.33 27.64
C THR A 174 20.92 6.33 28.68
N ASP A 175 20.78 5.02 28.43
CA ASP A 175 21.26 4.01 29.36
C ASP A 175 22.79 3.89 29.28
N ASP A 176 23.43 3.98 30.45
CA ASP A 176 24.87 4.14 30.66
C ASP A 176 25.63 2.82 30.41
N VAL A 177 25.61 2.35 29.16
CA VAL A 177 26.41 1.18 28.75
C VAL A 177 27.86 1.64 28.57
N ALA A 178 28.72 1.17 29.48
CA ALA A 178 30.15 1.42 29.52
C ALA A 178 30.79 1.29 28.13
N ASN A 179 31.35 2.40 27.64
CA ASN A 179 32.06 2.45 26.37
C ASN A 179 33.33 1.59 26.45
N VAL A 180 33.30 0.35 25.97
CA VAL A 180 34.54 -0.37 25.65
C VAL A 180 34.99 0.13 24.28
N TYR A 181 35.84 1.16 24.32
CA TYR A 181 36.53 1.67 23.14
C TYR A 181 37.62 0.67 22.75
N ALA A 182 37.43 -0.06 21.65
CA ALA A 182 38.56 -0.66 20.97
C ALA A 182 39.17 0.43 20.07
N ASN A 183 40.27 1.00 20.52
CA ASN A 183 41.10 1.87 19.70
C ASN A 183 41.89 0.96 18.74
N ILE A 184 41.30 0.64 17.60
CA ILE A 184 42.02 -0.07 16.54
C ILE A 184 42.90 0.98 15.88
N GLY A 185 44.22 0.79 15.95
CA GLY A 185 45.23 1.79 15.58
C GLY A 185 44.90 2.51 14.27
N GLY A 186 45.00 3.85 14.28
CA GLY A 186 44.60 4.71 13.16
C GLY A 186 43.58 5.80 13.50
N GLY A 187 43.14 5.90 14.77
CA GLY A 187 42.18 6.92 15.21
C GLY A 187 40.72 6.58 14.92
N HIS A 188 40.42 5.36 14.48
CA HIS A 188 39.05 4.89 14.25
C HIS A 188 38.55 4.11 15.47
N ARG A 189 37.54 4.66 16.15
CA ARG A 189 36.90 4.04 17.31
C ARG A 189 35.82 3.09 16.81
N ILE A 190 36.02 1.79 16.99
CA ILE A 190 34.99 0.77 16.69
C ILE A 190 34.25 0.46 17.99
N TYR A 191 32.91 0.60 17.96
CA TYR A 191 32.03 0.33 19.09
C TYR A 191 31.88 -1.19 19.28
N LEU A 192 32.64 -1.78 20.21
CA LEU A 192 32.61 -3.21 20.49
C LEU A 192 31.64 -3.53 21.64
N ARG A 193 30.43 -3.91 21.25
CA ARG A 193 29.87 -5.24 21.57
C ARG A 193 29.78 -5.63 23.06
N SER A 194 29.05 -4.88 23.89
CA SER A 194 28.52 -5.38 25.17
C SER A 194 26.98 -5.26 25.33
N MET A 195 26.24 -5.10 24.22
CA MET A 195 24.80 -4.75 24.23
C MET A 195 23.83 -5.90 23.88
N TYR A 196 24.26 -7.16 23.73
CA TYR A 196 23.40 -8.23 23.20
C TYR A 196 22.07 -8.46 23.92
N SER A 197 22.04 -8.42 25.25
CA SER A 197 20.78 -8.56 26.00
C SER A 197 19.85 -7.35 25.87
N SER A 198 20.40 -6.15 25.68
CA SER A 198 19.61 -4.92 25.50
C SER A 198 18.96 -4.84 24.11
N TYR A 199 19.56 -5.45 23.09
CA TYR A 199 19.03 -5.40 21.72
C TYR A 199 17.70 -6.16 21.54
N GLU A 200 17.55 -7.32 22.17
CA GLU A 200 16.28 -8.07 22.10
C GLU A 200 15.15 -7.27 22.75
N ASN A 201 15.40 -6.70 23.92
CA ASN A 201 14.44 -5.85 24.62
C ASN A 201 14.08 -4.60 23.81
N LEU A 202 15.06 -3.94 23.19
CA LEU A 202 14.83 -2.79 22.31
C LEU A 202 13.96 -3.19 21.11
N ARG A 203 14.23 -4.32 20.46
CA ARG A 203 13.43 -4.81 19.33
C ARG A 203 11.99 -5.12 19.73
N LEU A 204 11.81 -5.82 20.86
CA LEU A 204 10.48 -6.10 21.38
C LEU A 204 9.73 -4.80 21.73
N ALA A 205 10.41 -3.84 22.35
CA ALA A 205 9.86 -2.52 22.65
C ALA A 205 9.54 -1.70 21.38
N ALA A 206 10.31 -1.87 20.30
CA ALA A 206 10.09 -1.21 19.02
C ALA A 206 8.94 -1.83 18.21
N ILE A 207 8.69 -3.13 18.35
CA ILE A 207 7.72 -3.87 17.51
C ILE A 207 6.37 -4.07 18.22
N LEU A 208 6.36 -4.56 19.47
CA LEU A 208 5.14 -5.03 20.11
C LEU A 208 4.10 -3.91 20.31
N PRO A 209 4.42 -2.74 20.91
CA PRO A 209 3.41 -1.72 21.14
C PRO A 209 2.78 -1.19 19.84
N PRO A 210 3.55 -0.84 18.77
CA PRO A 210 2.98 -0.46 17.48
C PRO A 210 2.09 -1.51 16.83
N VAL A 211 2.49 -2.79 16.87
CA VAL A 211 1.71 -3.89 16.28
C VAL A 211 0.40 -4.09 17.03
N ILE A 212 0.42 -4.10 18.37
CA ILE A 212 -0.79 -4.20 19.19
C ILE A 212 -1.73 -3.02 18.92
N ALA A 213 -1.18 -1.80 18.86
CA ALA A 213 -1.94 -0.60 18.55
C ALA A 213 -2.53 -0.64 17.12
N ALA A 214 -1.79 -1.15 16.13
CA ALA A 214 -2.27 -1.32 14.76
C ALA A 214 -3.42 -2.35 14.67
N ILE A 215 -3.32 -3.47 15.39
CA ILE A 215 -4.38 -4.49 15.49
C ILE A 215 -5.62 -3.90 16.14
N ALA A 216 -5.46 -3.22 17.29
CA ALA A 216 -6.56 -2.59 18.01
C ALA A 216 -7.26 -1.52 17.16
N PHE A 217 -6.48 -0.65 16.50
CA PHE A 217 -6.97 0.38 15.61
C PHE A 217 -7.77 -0.21 14.43
N THR A 218 -7.20 -1.20 13.74
CA THR A 218 -7.86 -1.85 12.59
C THR A 218 -9.14 -2.55 13.05
N THR A 219 -9.09 -3.25 14.18
CA THR A 219 -10.27 -3.89 14.79
C THR A 219 -11.37 -2.88 15.11
N LEU A 220 -11.03 -1.74 15.73
CA LEU A 220 -11.98 -0.69 16.07
C LEU A 220 -12.63 -0.08 14.83
N VAL A 221 -11.88 0.15 13.75
CA VAL A 221 -12.41 0.73 12.52
C VAL A 221 -13.45 -0.18 11.88
N PHE A 222 -13.19 -1.50 11.83
CA PHE A 222 -14.15 -2.46 11.27
C PHE A 222 -15.32 -2.79 12.21
N ARG A 223 -15.09 -2.81 13.53
CA ARG A 223 -16.13 -3.19 14.50
C ARG A 223 -17.01 -2.04 14.97
N ARG A 224 -16.49 -0.80 15.00
CA ARG A 224 -17.15 0.39 15.57
C ARG A 224 -16.98 1.63 14.67
N ARG A 225 -17.39 1.54 13.40
CA ARG A 225 -17.25 2.63 12.40
C ARG A 225 -17.81 3.98 12.88
N MET A 226 -18.96 4.01 13.56
CA MET A 226 -19.55 5.23 14.11
C MET A 226 -18.73 5.86 15.24
N PHE A 227 -18.07 5.04 16.05
CA PHE A 227 -17.15 5.55 17.08
C PHE A 227 -15.96 6.24 16.43
N PHE A 228 -15.38 5.60 15.40
CA PHE A 228 -14.21 6.13 14.72
C PHE A 228 -14.51 7.44 13.97
N SER A 229 -15.66 7.55 13.29
CA SER A 229 -16.03 8.80 12.61
C SER A 229 -16.12 9.99 13.57
N ARG A 230 -16.64 9.78 14.79
CA ARG A 230 -16.68 10.80 15.85
C ARG A 230 -15.29 11.17 16.39
N HIS A 231 -14.36 10.22 16.43
CA HIS A 231 -13.03 10.41 17.04
C HIS A 231 -11.90 10.67 16.03
N ARG A 232 -12.22 10.77 14.73
CA ARG A 232 -11.23 10.96 13.66
C ARG A 232 -10.28 12.13 13.89
N ALA A 233 -10.81 13.26 14.39
CA ALA A 233 -10.00 14.44 14.70
C ALA A 233 -8.96 14.15 15.80
N ARG A 234 -9.36 13.44 16.86
CA ARG A 234 -8.46 13.05 17.96
C ARG A 234 -7.39 12.07 17.49
N VAL A 235 -7.76 11.07 16.69
CA VAL A 235 -6.80 10.13 16.09
C VAL A 235 -5.78 10.87 15.23
N THR A 236 -6.23 11.80 14.40
CA THR A 236 -5.34 12.61 13.55
C THR A 236 -4.39 13.46 14.41
N LEU A 237 -4.89 14.05 15.49
CA LEU A 237 -4.07 14.80 16.44
C LEU A 237 -2.99 13.92 17.08
N TRP A 238 -3.35 12.72 17.55
CA TRP A 238 -2.38 11.78 18.14
C TRP A 238 -1.29 11.35 17.16
N VAL A 239 -1.64 11.09 15.90
CA VAL A 239 -0.63 10.78 14.86
C VAL A 239 0.31 11.97 14.63
N LYS A 240 -0.20 13.20 14.62
CA LYS A 240 0.63 14.40 14.49
C LYS A 240 1.56 14.59 15.70
N ILE A 241 1.07 14.36 16.91
CA ILE A 241 1.88 14.40 18.14
C ILE A 241 2.98 13.36 18.06
N LEU A 242 2.63 12.10 17.72
CA LEU A 242 3.59 11.01 17.59
C LEU A 242 4.67 11.35 16.55
N PHE A 243 4.28 11.91 15.40
CA PHE A 243 5.22 12.38 14.38
C PHE A 243 6.15 13.49 14.90
N ALA A 244 5.62 14.49 15.61
CA ALA A 244 6.43 15.57 16.19
C ALA A 244 7.43 15.04 17.23
N VAL A 245 7.00 14.12 18.10
CA VAL A 245 7.87 13.48 19.10
C VAL A 245 8.95 12.63 18.41
N ALA A 246 8.61 11.89 17.35
CA ALA A 246 9.59 11.11 16.59
C ALA A 246 10.67 11.99 15.93
N MET A 247 10.26 13.15 15.38
CA MET A 247 11.19 14.14 14.82
C MET A 247 12.10 14.74 15.90
N LEU A 248 11.51 15.17 17.03
CA LEU A 248 12.28 15.72 18.15
C LEU A 248 13.28 14.70 18.69
N ALA A 249 12.87 13.44 18.86
CA ALA A 249 13.74 12.36 19.35
C ALA A 249 14.98 12.14 18.48
N GLN A 250 14.88 12.35 17.15
CA GLN A 250 16.05 12.26 16.27
C GLN A 250 16.89 13.53 16.30
N VAL A 251 16.26 14.70 16.20
CA VAL A 251 16.99 15.99 16.12
C VAL A 251 17.68 16.34 17.44
N SER A 252 17.11 15.97 18.58
CA SER A 252 17.74 16.14 19.89
C SER A 252 18.56 14.94 20.34
N GLY A 253 18.62 13.88 19.51
CA GLY A 253 19.33 12.66 19.83
C GLY A 253 20.84 12.88 19.84
N SER A 254 21.56 12.01 20.55
CA SER A 254 23.03 11.95 20.42
C SER A 254 23.40 11.13 19.18
N ASP A 255 24.67 11.17 18.75
CA ASP A 255 25.18 10.29 17.68
C ASP A 255 24.84 8.81 17.93
N ARG A 256 24.78 8.39 19.20
CA ARG A 256 24.37 7.05 19.60
C ARG A 256 22.92 6.73 19.22
N THR A 257 22.02 7.70 19.39
CA THR A 257 20.61 7.57 19.00
C THR A 257 20.50 7.31 17.50
N GLY A 258 21.27 8.06 16.70
CA GLY A 258 21.33 7.89 15.26
C GLY A 258 21.90 6.53 14.85
N LEU A 259 22.98 6.08 15.47
CA LEU A 259 23.55 4.76 15.25
C LEU A 259 22.57 3.62 15.59
N LEU A 260 21.91 3.68 16.75
CA LEU A 260 20.89 2.70 17.14
C LEU A 260 19.72 2.68 16.15
N TYR A 261 19.30 3.86 15.67
CA TYR A 261 18.24 3.97 14.69
C TYR A 261 18.64 3.37 13.34
N LEU A 262 19.84 3.68 12.83
CA LEU A 262 20.38 3.09 11.61
C LEU A 262 20.51 1.57 11.72
N GLU A 263 21.02 1.08 12.85
CA GLU A 263 21.16 -0.36 13.13
C GLU A 263 19.80 -1.07 13.10
N HIS A 264 18.72 -0.42 13.53
CA HIS A 264 17.36 -1.01 13.57
C HIS A 264 16.47 -0.59 12.40
N THR A 265 16.98 0.17 11.43
CA THR A 265 16.20 0.60 10.26
C THR A 265 15.73 -0.59 9.42
N TYR A 266 16.39 -1.76 9.52
CA TYR A 266 15.92 -3.00 8.90
C TYR A 266 14.51 -3.40 9.36
N ILE A 267 14.08 -3.03 10.57
CA ILE A 267 12.71 -3.27 11.05
C ILE A 267 11.71 -2.49 10.19
N ILE A 268 12.01 -1.21 9.90
CA ILE A 268 11.17 -0.39 9.02
C ILE A 268 11.17 -0.98 7.61
N LEU A 269 12.34 -1.34 7.07
CA LEU A 269 12.45 -1.98 5.75
C LEU A 269 11.66 -3.29 5.67
N PHE A 270 11.69 -4.09 6.74
CA PHE A 270 10.90 -5.32 6.85
C PHE A 270 9.40 -5.02 6.78
N VAL A 271 8.92 -4.04 7.54
CA VAL A 271 7.50 -3.64 7.53
C VAL A 271 7.12 -2.99 6.18
N VAL A 272 8.02 -2.28 5.50
CA VAL A 272 7.81 -1.81 4.12
C VAL A 272 7.60 -2.99 3.18
N GLY A 273 8.47 -4.01 3.24
CA GLY A 273 8.33 -5.24 2.46
C GLY A 273 7.00 -5.96 2.73
N LEU A 274 6.59 -6.03 4.00
CA LEU A 274 5.29 -6.57 4.44
C LEU A 274 4.11 -5.82 3.81
N VAL A 275 4.15 -4.49 3.79
CA VAL A 275 3.09 -3.66 3.17
C VAL A 275 3.04 -3.87 1.67
N ILE A 276 4.19 -3.89 0.99
CA ILE A 276 4.25 -4.13 -0.46
C ILE A 276 3.73 -5.55 -0.78
N GLY A 277 4.12 -6.56 0.00
CA GLY A 277 3.60 -7.92 -0.14
C GLY A 277 2.07 -7.97 0.03
N THR A 278 1.54 -7.28 1.03
CA THR A 278 0.09 -7.16 1.25
C THR A 278 -0.60 -6.42 0.09
N PHE A 279 0.05 -5.41 -0.49
CA PHE A 279 -0.43 -4.69 -1.69
C PHE A 279 -0.51 -5.61 -2.91
N VAL A 280 0.52 -6.45 -3.14
CA VAL A 280 0.53 -7.44 -4.22
C VAL A 280 -0.59 -8.45 -4.02
N VAL A 281 -0.78 -8.99 -2.81
CA VAL A 281 -1.89 -9.90 -2.49
C VAL A 281 -3.24 -9.24 -2.72
N PHE A 282 -3.42 -7.98 -2.30
CA PHE A 282 -4.64 -7.21 -2.52
C PHE A 282 -4.94 -6.98 -4.01
N GLY A 283 -3.92 -6.61 -4.80
CA GLY A 283 -4.07 -6.44 -6.24
C GLY A 283 -4.36 -7.76 -6.95
N ALA A 284 -3.65 -8.83 -6.60
CA ALA A 284 -3.81 -10.16 -7.19
C ALA A 284 -5.18 -10.77 -6.90
N THR A 285 -5.69 -10.62 -5.67
CA THR A 285 -7.03 -11.10 -5.28
C THR A 285 -8.12 -10.32 -6.01
N THR A 286 -8.03 -8.99 -6.08
CA THR A 286 -8.94 -8.15 -6.86
C THR A 286 -8.95 -8.55 -8.34
N TRP A 287 -7.76 -8.78 -8.92
CA TRP A 287 -7.62 -9.20 -10.31
C TRP A 287 -8.19 -10.59 -10.56
N LEU A 288 -7.90 -11.55 -9.67
CA LEU A 288 -8.37 -12.92 -9.77
C LEU A 288 -9.89 -13.02 -9.62
N ASP A 289 -10.48 -12.27 -8.69
CA ASP A 289 -11.93 -12.24 -8.47
C ASP A 289 -12.65 -11.65 -9.69
N SER A 290 -12.14 -10.54 -10.23
CA SER A 290 -12.67 -9.97 -11.47
C SER A 290 -12.55 -10.95 -12.65
N TRP A 291 -11.38 -11.55 -12.83
CA TRP A 291 -11.14 -12.52 -13.90
C TRP A 291 -12.05 -13.75 -13.77
N ARG A 292 -12.24 -14.27 -12.55
CA ARG A 292 -13.18 -15.37 -12.27
C ARG A 292 -14.61 -14.97 -12.61
N ALA A 293 -15.05 -13.77 -12.23
CA ALA A 293 -16.38 -13.25 -12.56
C ALA A 293 -16.58 -13.13 -14.08
N HIS A 294 -15.61 -12.57 -14.80
CA HIS A 294 -15.63 -12.50 -16.26
C HIS A 294 -15.70 -13.89 -16.91
N ARG A 295 -14.88 -14.84 -16.46
CA ARG A 295 -14.90 -16.22 -16.99
C ARG A 295 -16.21 -16.94 -16.70
N ALA A 296 -16.76 -16.76 -15.51
CA ALA A 296 -18.05 -17.33 -15.14
C ALA A 296 -19.17 -16.81 -16.04
N LEU A 297 -19.20 -15.50 -16.31
CA LEU A 297 -20.21 -14.87 -17.17
C LEU A 297 -19.94 -15.06 -18.67
N ALA A 298 -18.71 -15.40 -19.07
CA ALA A 298 -18.37 -15.74 -20.45
C ALA A 298 -18.88 -17.09 -20.91
N ARG A 299 -19.13 -18.01 -19.97
CA ARG A 299 -19.67 -19.35 -20.27
C ARG A 299 -21.19 -19.40 -20.26
N LYS A 300 -21.85 -18.31 -19.84
CA LYS A 300 -23.31 -18.24 -19.70
C LYS A 300 -23.96 -17.75 -20.99
N PRO A 301 -25.19 -18.19 -21.30
CA PRO A 301 -26.00 -17.64 -22.39
C PRO A 301 -26.15 -16.13 -22.23
N ARG A 302 -26.10 -15.39 -23.34
CA ARG A 302 -26.09 -13.93 -23.37
C ARG A 302 -27.19 -13.37 -24.26
N VAL A 303 -27.83 -12.31 -23.81
CA VAL A 303 -28.72 -11.49 -24.63
C VAL A 303 -28.39 -10.02 -24.44
N ASP A 304 -28.28 -9.31 -25.56
CA ASP A 304 -28.08 -7.88 -25.58
C ASP A 304 -29.42 -7.16 -25.37
N GLY A 305 -29.36 -6.03 -24.67
CA GLY A 305 -30.50 -5.19 -24.39
C GLY A 305 -30.09 -3.77 -24.05
N THR A 306 -31.10 -2.95 -23.75
CA THR A 306 -30.93 -1.57 -23.32
C THR A 306 -31.63 -1.38 -21.99
N ILE A 307 -31.04 -0.61 -21.07
CA ILE A 307 -31.69 -0.41 -19.79
C ILE A 307 -32.96 0.43 -19.98
N ALA A 308 -34.10 -0.04 -19.48
CA ALA A 308 -35.40 0.62 -19.63
C ALA A 308 -35.43 1.98 -18.92
N THR A 309 -36.24 2.89 -19.44
CA THR A 309 -36.39 4.26 -18.94
C THR A 309 -37.61 4.34 -18.03
N ASP A 310 -37.41 4.14 -16.71
CA ASP A 310 -38.49 4.15 -15.72
C ASP A 310 -38.81 5.56 -15.20
N GLY A 311 -38.96 6.54 -16.10
CA GLY A 311 -39.37 7.93 -15.78
C GLY A 311 -38.34 8.78 -15.04
N ASP A 312 -37.51 8.19 -14.18
CA ASP A 312 -36.45 8.86 -13.43
C ASP A 312 -35.12 8.83 -14.19
N ALA A 313 -34.55 10.02 -14.41
CA ALA A 313 -33.21 10.20 -14.99
C ALA A 313 -32.06 9.78 -14.03
N GLU A 314 -32.36 9.15 -12.90
CA GLU A 314 -31.36 8.75 -11.92
C GLU A 314 -30.51 7.56 -12.40
N PRO A 315 -29.20 7.54 -12.10
CA PRO A 315 -28.34 6.43 -12.44
C PRO A 315 -28.80 5.14 -11.76
N ILE A 316 -28.68 4.04 -12.49
CA ILE A 316 -29.15 2.71 -12.09
C ILE A 316 -28.10 1.96 -11.29
N ALA A 317 -26.83 2.16 -11.67
CA ALA A 317 -25.70 1.73 -10.89
C ALA A 317 -24.84 2.94 -10.55
N THR A 318 -24.43 3.01 -9.29
CA THR A 318 -23.53 4.04 -8.78
C THR A 318 -22.32 3.39 -8.12
N LEU A 319 -21.14 4.00 -8.29
CA LEU A 319 -19.96 3.66 -7.52
C LEU A 319 -19.85 4.62 -6.33
N GLU A 320 -19.83 4.05 -5.13
CA GLU A 320 -19.70 4.78 -3.87
C GLU A 320 -18.32 4.54 -3.24
N ILE A 321 -17.65 5.62 -2.82
CA ILE A 321 -16.43 5.51 -2.00
C ILE A 321 -16.82 5.55 -0.52
N THR A 322 -16.96 4.38 0.09
CA THR A 322 -17.34 4.30 1.53
C THR A 322 -16.19 4.63 2.49
N SER A 323 -14.94 4.49 2.06
CA SER A 323 -13.73 4.75 2.85
C SER A 323 -12.55 5.03 1.93
N TRP A 324 -11.55 5.76 2.42
CA TRP A 324 -10.36 6.09 1.62
C TRP A 324 -9.53 4.88 1.24
N LEU A 325 -9.44 3.87 2.12
CA LEU A 325 -8.68 2.64 1.86
C LEU A 325 -9.51 1.55 1.21
N ARG A 326 -10.84 1.71 1.16
CA ARG A 326 -11.73 0.75 0.49
C ARG A 326 -11.86 1.13 -0.97
N GLY A 327 -11.83 0.13 -1.84
CA GLY A 327 -12.15 0.33 -3.25
C GLY A 327 -13.59 0.84 -3.42
N PRO A 328 -13.91 1.44 -4.58
CA PRO A 328 -15.28 1.83 -4.90
C PRO A 328 -16.21 0.63 -4.79
N ARG A 329 -17.34 0.83 -4.11
CA ARG A 329 -18.39 -0.17 -3.95
C ARG A 329 -19.46 0.12 -4.99
N LEU A 330 -19.85 -0.90 -5.74
CA LEU A 330 -20.97 -0.82 -6.65
C LEU A 330 -22.28 -0.94 -5.85
N ALA A 331 -23.14 0.05 -6.00
CA ALA A 331 -24.51 0.07 -5.51
C ALA A 331 -25.45 0.10 -6.72
N THR A 332 -26.33 -0.89 -6.80
CA THR A 332 -27.28 -1.07 -7.91
C THR A 332 -28.69 -1.05 -7.35
N ARG A 333 -29.58 -0.26 -7.94
CA ARG A 333 -31.03 -0.40 -7.70
C ARG A 333 -31.60 -1.48 -8.62
N THR A 334 -32.85 -1.88 -8.38
CA THR A 334 -33.59 -2.75 -9.29
C THR A 334 -33.94 -1.98 -10.57
N PHE A 335 -33.85 -2.62 -11.73
CA PHE A 335 -34.16 -2.01 -13.03
C PHE A 335 -34.62 -3.06 -14.04
N ALA A 336 -35.26 -2.66 -15.13
CA ALA A 336 -35.57 -3.54 -16.25
C ALA A 336 -34.60 -3.33 -17.42
N VAL A 337 -34.30 -4.40 -18.17
CA VAL A 337 -33.54 -4.34 -19.41
C VAL A 337 -34.46 -4.74 -20.56
N ARG A 338 -34.65 -3.83 -21.50
CA ARG A 338 -35.40 -4.06 -22.73
C ARG A 338 -34.56 -4.90 -23.69
N THR A 339 -35.01 -6.12 -23.94
CA THR A 339 -34.43 -7.07 -24.89
C THR A 339 -35.36 -7.24 -26.10
N PRO A 340 -34.93 -7.88 -27.20
CA PRO A 340 -35.82 -8.20 -28.33
C PRO A 340 -37.05 -9.04 -27.91
N SER A 341 -36.93 -9.79 -26.82
CA SER A 341 -37.95 -10.71 -26.32
C SER A 341 -38.91 -10.07 -25.29
N GLY A 342 -38.65 -8.82 -24.89
CA GLY A 342 -39.40 -8.10 -23.87
C GLY A 342 -38.51 -7.48 -22.79
N ASP A 343 -39.14 -6.81 -21.83
CA ASP A 343 -38.46 -6.19 -20.70
C ASP A 343 -38.17 -7.27 -19.63
N VAL A 344 -36.90 -7.39 -19.24
CA VAL A 344 -36.41 -8.39 -18.28
C VAL A 344 -36.04 -7.70 -16.97
N PRO A 345 -36.70 -8.00 -15.84
CA PRO A 345 -36.40 -7.37 -14.55
C PRO A 345 -35.08 -7.89 -13.96
N VAL A 346 -34.20 -6.97 -13.57
CA VAL A 346 -32.93 -7.23 -12.90
C VAL A 346 -33.01 -6.74 -11.45
N THR A 347 -33.16 -7.67 -10.51
CA THR A 347 -33.23 -7.36 -9.07
C THR A 347 -31.94 -7.69 -8.34
N THR A 348 -31.28 -8.77 -8.75
CA THR A 348 -30.05 -9.27 -8.13
C THR A 348 -29.13 -9.81 -9.22
N GLY A 349 -27.91 -9.30 -9.31
CA GLY A 349 -26.94 -9.80 -10.28
C GLY A 349 -25.58 -9.16 -10.10
N ASN A 350 -24.52 -9.89 -10.46
CA ASN A 350 -23.18 -9.31 -10.51
C ASN A 350 -23.11 -8.36 -11.70
N VAL A 351 -22.91 -7.09 -11.44
CA VAL A 351 -22.76 -6.08 -12.50
C VAL A 351 -21.27 -5.86 -12.77
N ILE A 352 -20.85 -6.14 -14.00
CA ILE A 352 -19.47 -5.98 -14.48
C ILE A 352 -19.39 -4.72 -15.32
N LEU A 353 -18.55 -3.78 -14.86
CA LEU A 353 -18.36 -2.46 -15.44
C LEU A 353 -16.86 -2.14 -15.51
N PRO A 354 -16.39 -1.43 -16.55
CA PRO A 354 -15.07 -0.82 -16.48
C PRO A 354 -15.04 0.22 -15.36
N MET A 355 -13.90 0.37 -14.68
CA MET A 355 -13.78 1.37 -13.63
C MET A 355 -13.61 2.75 -14.27
N PRO A 356 -14.55 3.70 -14.12
CA PRO A 356 -14.43 4.98 -14.81
C PRO A 356 -13.39 5.86 -14.11
N PRO A 357 -12.58 6.64 -14.87
CA PRO A 357 -11.61 7.57 -14.29
C PRO A 357 -12.23 8.62 -13.36
N SER A 358 -13.52 8.93 -13.52
CA SER A 358 -14.26 9.83 -12.61
C SER A 358 -14.20 9.40 -11.14
N THR A 359 -13.98 8.12 -10.86
CA THR A 359 -13.79 7.60 -9.49
C THR A 359 -12.56 8.16 -8.77
N LEU A 360 -11.60 8.73 -9.51
CA LEU A 360 -10.44 9.44 -8.97
C LEU A 360 -10.83 10.75 -8.28
N ALA A 361 -11.89 11.39 -8.74
CA ALA A 361 -12.38 12.65 -8.21
C ALA A 361 -13.30 12.47 -6.99
N LEU A 362 -13.79 11.26 -6.73
CA LEU A 362 -14.76 10.99 -5.67
C LEU A 362 -14.16 11.13 -4.27
N GLY A 363 -14.79 11.96 -3.44
CA GLY A 363 -14.61 12.02 -2.00
C GLY A 363 -15.23 10.82 -1.28
N VAL A 364 -14.96 10.69 0.03
CA VAL A 364 -15.62 9.68 0.87
C VAL A 364 -17.08 10.07 1.05
N GLY A 365 -18.00 9.15 0.71
CA GLY A 365 -19.45 9.38 0.72
C GLY A 365 -19.99 9.99 -0.58
N GLU A 366 -19.13 10.32 -1.54
CA GLU A 366 -19.57 10.74 -2.88
C GLU A 366 -19.84 9.51 -3.75
N THR A 367 -20.78 9.67 -4.69
CA THR A 367 -21.19 8.64 -5.66
C THR A 367 -20.96 9.13 -7.09
N ALA A 368 -20.65 8.21 -8.00
CA ALA A 368 -20.66 8.45 -9.45
C ALA A 368 -21.62 7.48 -10.13
N GLY A 369 -22.53 8.00 -10.96
CA GLY A 369 -23.34 7.17 -11.85
C GLY A 369 -22.45 6.46 -12.87
N VAL A 370 -22.67 5.16 -13.05
CA VAL A 370 -21.89 4.31 -13.97
C VAL A 370 -22.74 3.51 -14.94
N LEU A 371 -24.03 3.34 -14.65
CA LEU A 371 -25.03 2.89 -15.61
C LEU A 371 -26.22 3.82 -15.51
N SER A 372 -26.74 4.25 -16.65
CA SER A 372 -27.90 5.13 -16.78
C SER A 372 -28.99 4.44 -17.60
N PRO A 373 -30.26 4.87 -17.46
CA PRO A 373 -31.32 4.46 -18.38
C PRO A 373 -30.91 4.69 -19.85
N GLY A 374 -31.19 3.73 -20.72
CA GLY A 374 -30.82 3.76 -22.13
C GLY A 374 -29.44 3.16 -22.46
N ASP A 375 -28.58 2.90 -21.47
CA ASP A 375 -27.29 2.27 -21.71
C ASP A 375 -27.45 0.86 -22.29
N ALA A 376 -26.61 0.53 -23.28
CA ALA A 376 -26.55 -0.82 -23.84
C ALA A 376 -25.81 -1.78 -22.90
N VAL A 377 -26.44 -2.91 -22.59
CA VAL A 377 -25.93 -3.94 -21.68
C VAL A 377 -26.16 -5.34 -22.25
N THR A 378 -25.33 -6.28 -21.83
CA THR A 378 -25.51 -7.70 -22.11
C THR A 378 -25.91 -8.41 -20.81
N LEU A 379 -27.06 -9.06 -20.81
CA LEU A 379 -27.51 -9.94 -19.73
C LEU A 379 -26.87 -11.32 -19.87
N ALA A 380 -26.47 -11.91 -18.76
CA ALA A 380 -26.04 -13.30 -18.70
C ALA A 380 -26.93 -14.07 -17.72
N ALA A 381 -27.39 -15.26 -18.10
CA ALA A 381 -28.32 -16.06 -17.30
C ALA A 381 -27.72 -17.39 -16.82
N ASP A 382 -28.19 -17.90 -15.68
CA ASP A 382 -27.67 -19.14 -15.08
C ASP A 382 -28.18 -20.44 -15.74
N ARG A 383 -29.36 -20.41 -16.39
CA ARG A 383 -29.93 -21.54 -17.14
C ARG A 383 -30.76 -21.04 -18.32
N THR A 384 -30.60 -21.61 -19.51
CA THR A 384 -31.63 -21.54 -20.54
C THR A 384 -32.70 -22.58 -20.22
N THR A 385 -33.95 -22.17 -19.95
CA THR A 385 -35.08 -23.10 -20.03
C THR A 385 -35.14 -23.63 -21.46
N THR A 386 -35.18 -24.95 -21.62
CA THR A 386 -35.30 -25.61 -22.92
C THR A 386 -36.68 -25.30 -23.50
N GLY A 387 -36.75 -24.31 -24.39
CA GLY A 387 -37.95 -23.82 -25.05
C GLY A 387 -37.63 -22.63 -25.97
N ALA A 388 -38.55 -22.29 -26.88
CA ALA A 388 -38.38 -21.19 -27.81
C ALA A 388 -38.26 -19.85 -27.06
N ASP A 389 -37.02 -19.34 -27.04
CA ASP A 389 -36.54 -18.09 -26.44
C ASP A 389 -36.27 -18.13 -24.91
N PRO A 390 -35.00 -18.29 -24.48
CA PRO A 390 -34.64 -18.51 -23.08
C PRO A 390 -34.98 -17.33 -22.15
N PHE A 391 -35.26 -16.13 -22.67
CA PHE A 391 -35.49 -14.93 -21.85
C PHE A 391 -36.97 -14.58 -21.68
N ARG A 392 -37.87 -15.24 -22.40
CA ARG A 392 -39.32 -14.93 -22.37
C ARG A 392 -40.03 -15.40 -21.10
N THR A 393 -39.42 -16.35 -20.38
CA THR A 393 -39.95 -16.97 -19.15
C THR A 393 -38.99 -16.85 -17.96
N MET A 394 -37.93 -16.04 -18.10
CA MET A 394 -36.90 -15.90 -17.07
C MET A 394 -37.41 -15.10 -15.88
N ASP A 395 -37.39 -15.72 -14.71
CA ASP A 395 -37.53 -15.03 -13.43
C ASP A 395 -36.26 -14.19 -13.15
N ALA A 396 -36.40 -13.04 -12.49
CA ALA A 396 -35.29 -12.16 -12.12
C ALA A 396 -34.19 -12.90 -11.33
N ALA A 397 -34.57 -13.95 -10.59
CA ALA A 397 -33.66 -14.83 -9.87
C ALA A 397 -32.71 -15.67 -10.77
N GLN A 398 -32.97 -15.74 -12.07
CA GLN A 398 -32.18 -16.53 -13.03
C GLN A 398 -31.09 -15.71 -13.75
N ILE A 399 -31.02 -14.41 -13.49
CA ILE A 399 -30.01 -13.51 -14.05
C ILE A 399 -28.73 -13.62 -13.23
N ALA A 400 -27.67 -14.13 -13.86
CA ALA A 400 -26.37 -14.28 -13.25
C ALA A 400 -25.61 -12.95 -13.11
N GLY A 401 -25.82 -12.05 -14.07
CA GLY A 401 -25.14 -10.76 -14.09
C GLY A 401 -25.43 -9.91 -15.30
N VAL A 402 -24.99 -8.66 -15.22
CA VAL A 402 -25.12 -7.63 -16.26
C VAL A 402 -23.73 -7.15 -16.65
N ILE A 403 -23.44 -7.10 -17.94
CA ILE A 403 -22.14 -6.68 -18.47
C ILE A 403 -22.36 -5.40 -19.29
N SER A 404 -21.69 -4.31 -18.93
CA SER A 404 -21.67 -3.12 -19.80
C SER A 404 -20.90 -3.40 -21.08
N ARG A 405 -21.34 -2.84 -22.22
CA ARG A 405 -20.70 -3.03 -23.53
C ARG A 405 -19.21 -2.63 -23.55
N GLY A 406 -18.79 -1.74 -22.65
CA GLY A 406 -17.37 -1.35 -22.47
C GLY A 406 -16.53 -2.33 -21.65
N ALA A 407 -17.14 -3.28 -20.95
CA ALA A 407 -16.49 -4.21 -20.03
C ALA A 407 -16.00 -5.50 -20.72
N THR A 408 -15.59 -5.44 -21.99
CA THR A 408 -15.25 -6.65 -22.76
C THR A 408 -14.01 -7.37 -22.24
N ARG A 409 -13.07 -6.65 -21.62
CA ARG A 409 -11.87 -7.21 -20.98
C ARG A 409 -11.50 -6.43 -19.73
N TYR A 410 -11.16 -7.15 -18.68
CA TYR A 410 -10.55 -6.56 -17.48
C TYR A 410 -9.15 -6.06 -17.82
N ARG A 411 -8.89 -4.77 -17.58
CA ARG A 411 -7.62 -4.11 -17.92
C ARG A 411 -6.81 -3.86 -16.64
N PHE A 412 -5.49 -3.76 -16.78
CA PHE A 412 -4.61 -3.28 -15.70
C PHE A 412 -5.07 -1.93 -15.13
N SER A 413 -5.68 -1.07 -15.97
CA SER A 413 -6.26 0.20 -15.52
C SER A 413 -7.34 0.04 -14.46
N ASP A 414 -8.15 -1.01 -14.53
CA ASP A 414 -9.21 -1.23 -13.55
C ASP A 414 -8.62 -1.60 -12.19
N VAL A 415 -7.60 -2.47 -12.16
CA VAL A 415 -6.85 -2.80 -10.94
C VAL A 415 -6.20 -1.54 -10.38
N ALA A 416 -5.49 -0.78 -11.21
CA ALA A 416 -4.82 0.46 -10.81
C ALA A 416 -5.80 1.47 -10.17
N LEU A 417 -7.00 1.63 -10.74
CA LEU A 417 -8.06 2.49 -10.21
C LEU A 417 -8.68 1.96 -8.90
N VAL A 418 -8.53 0.67 -8.58
CA VAL A 418 -8.91 0.14 -7.27
C VAL A 418 -7.80 0.32 -6.23
N VAL A 419 -6.53 0.14 -6.63
CA VAL A 419 -5.40 0.10 -5.70
C VAL A 419 -4.70 1.45 -5.47
N TRP A 420 -5.00 2.49 -6.26
CA TRP A 420 -4.28 3.77 -6.15
C TRP A 420 -4.46 4.47 -4.79
N ARG A 421 -5.62 4.36 -4.12
CA ARG A 421 -5.80 5.02 -2.81
C ARG A 421 -4.95 4.37 -1.71
N PRO A 422 -4.94 3.03 -1.57
CA PRO A 422 -3.95 2.37 -0.73
C PRO A 422 -2.51 2.74 -1.09
N ALA A 423 -2.20 2.88 -2.38
CA ALA A 423 -0.86 3.26 -2.83
C ALA A 423 -0.49 4.69 -2.39
N VAL A 424 -1.40 5.65 -2.55
CA VAL A 424 -1.21 7.03 -2.05
C VAL A 424 -1.09 7.07 -0.53
N ALA A 425 -1.88 6.25 0.19
CA ALA A 425 -1.77 6.15 1.63
C ALA A 425 -0.41 5.60 2.07
N TYR A 426 0.10 4.57 1.38
CA TYR A 426 1.46 4.06 1.56
C TYR A 426 2.51 5.16 1.33
N LEU A 427 2.40 5.95 0.26
CA LEU A 427 3.32 7.05 -0.01
C LEU A 427 3.29 8.13 1.08
N ALA A 428 2.10 8.50 1.57
CA ALA A 428 1.99 9.46 2.67
C ALA A 428 2.67 8.96 3.95
N ILE A 429 2.44 7.68 4.28
CA ILE A 429 3.04 7.03 5.45
C ILE A 429 4.56 6.95 5.28
N LEU A 430 5.04 6.58 4.09
CA LEU A 430 6.48 6.51 3.81
C LEU A 430 7.15 7.86 3.99
N VAL A 431 6.55 8.95 3.51
CA VAL A 431 7.06 10.31 3.74
C VAL A 431 7.14 10.60 5.24
N ALA A 432 6.07 10.33 5.99
CA ALA A 432 6.04 10.57 7.43
C ALA A 432 7.10 9.73 8.19
N VAL A 433 7.33 8.49 7.78
CA VAL A 433 8.29 7.58 8.40
C VAL A 433 9.74 7.89 8.01
N ALA A 434 9.97 8.37 6.78
CA ALA A 434 11.30 8.71 6.30
C ALA A 434 11.85 10.01 6.90
N LEU A 435 10.98 10.98 7.18
CA LEU A 435 11.39 12.32 7.62
C LEU A 435 12.26 12.33 8.88
N PRO A 436 11.97 11.58 9.95
CA PRO A 436 12.86 11.49 11.11
C PRO A 436 14.28 11.03 10.75
N GLY A 437 14.40 10.00 9.91
CA GLY A 437 15.69 9.50 9.45
C GLY A 437 16.43 10.48 8.54
N ILE A 438 15.72 11.24 7.71
CA ILE A 438 16.32 12.31 6.90
C ILE A 438 16.80 13.45 7.79
N ALA A 439 16.02 13.85 8.79
CA ALA A 439 16.38 14.94 9.71
C ALA A 439 17.67 14.63 10.47
N MET A 440 17.84 13.39 10.93
CA MET A 440 19.05 12.88 11.57
C MET A 440 20.31 12.98 10.69
N LEU A 441 20.16 13.02 9.36
CA LEU A 441 21.30 13.12 8.44
C LEU A 441 21.65 14.56 8.06
N VAL A 442 20.81 15.52 8.44
CA VAL A 442 20.97 16.94 8.12
C VAL A 442 21.45 17.75 9.32
N PHE A 443 21.00 17.39 10.51
CA PHE A 443 21.39 17.98 11.79
C PHE A 443 22.35 17.04 12.50
#